data_AF-A0A1H1MZX8-F1
#
_entry.id   AF-A0A1H1MZX8-F1
#
_cell.length_a   1.000
_cell.length_b   1.000
_cell.length_c   1.000
_cell.angle_alpha   90.00
_cell.angle_beta   90.00
_cell.angle_gamma   90.00
#
_symmetry.space_group_name_H-M   'P 1'
#
loop_
_entity.id
_entity.type
_entity.pdbx_description
1 polymer ?
#
loop_
_entity_poly.entity_id
_entity_poly.type
_entity_poly.pdbx_seq_one_letter_code
_entity_poly.pdbx_strand_id
1 'polypeptide(L)'
;MILFSRRNLHYSDYKWSVYPHNDPHVNGKPDGTSFNREEGNEMVYLVNRLMILWDYRFSNTGNKIEKLIHDKLPADILVQEEVQKWVKSNLKF
;
A
#
# COMPACT_ATOMS: atom_id res chain seq x y z
N MET A 1 -9.12 10.06 -10.70
CA MET A 1 -9.15 9.50 -9.33
C MET A 1 -8.92 8.01 -9.45
N ILE A 2 -7.93 7.49 -8.76
CA ILE A 2 -7.56 6.07 -8.85
C ILE A 2 -8.51 5.30 -7.94
N LEU A 3 -9.16 4.29 -8.48
CA LEU A 3 -10.17 3.48 -7.78
C LEU A 3 -9.59 2.11 -7.42
N PHE A 4 -8.33 2.04 -7.00
CA PHE A 4 -7.78 0.77 -6.51
C PHE A 4 -8.52 0.43 -5.21
N SER A 5 -9.17 -0.71 -5.20
CA SER A 5 -10.06 -1.14 -4.13
C SER A 5 -9.77 -2.58 -3.76
N ARG A 6 -10.47 -3.10 -2.74
CA ARG A 6 -10.41 -4.52 -2.36
C ARG A 6 -10.56 -5.48 -3.55
N ARG A 7 -11.37 -5.14 -4.55
CA ARG A 7 -11.60 -5.99 -5.73
C ARG A 7 -10.41 -6.05 -6.68
N ASN A 8 -9.50 -5.08 -6.57
CA ASN A 8 -8.31 -5.01 -7.38
C ASN A 8 -7.13 -5.72 -6.71
N LEU A 9 -7.22 -6.04 -5.41
CA LEU A 9 -6.19 -6.83 -4.74
C LEU A 9 -6.08 -8.21 -5.38
N HIS A 10 -4.84 -8.66 -5.58
CA HIS A 10 -4.54 -9.98 -6.10
C HIS A 10 -4.63 -11.06 -5.01
N TYR A 11 -4.22 -10.72 -3.79
CA TYR A 11 -4.21 -11.64 -2.66
C TYR A 11 -5.53 -11.55 -1.87
N SER A 12 -5.85 -12.63 -1.16
CA SER A 12 -7.16 -12.80 -0.47
C SER A 12 -7.04 -13.13 1.02
N ASP A 13 -5.81 -13.33 1.50
CA ASP A 13 -5.42 -13.65 2.87
C ASP A 13 -5.33 -12.40 3.78
N TYR A 14 -5.71 -11.23 3.27
CA TYR A 14 -5.75 -10.00 4.04
C TYR A 14 -6.79 -10.05 5.18
N LYS A 15 -6.38 -9.48 6.31
CA LYS A 15 -7.25 -9.08 7.41
C LYS A 15 -7.93 -7.75 7.06
N TRP A 16 -9.13 -7.55 7.60
CA TRP A 16 -9.97 -6.38 7.34
C TRP A 16 -10.44 -5.78 8.67
N SER A 17 -9.49 -5.20 9.38
CA SER A 17 -9.72 -4.53 10.65
C SER A 17 -10.49 -3.22 10.46
N VAL A 18 -11.31 -2.86 11.44
CA VAL A 18 -12.06 -1.60 11.41
C VAL A 18 -11.17 -0.52 12.02
N TYR A 19 -10.81 0.48 11.22
CA TYR A 19 -10.08 1.65 11.68
C TYR A 19 -11.05 2.80 12.02
N PRO A 20 -10.75 3.60 13.05
CA PRO A 20 -11.51 4.80 13.35
C PRO A 20 -11.36 5.84 12.23
N HIS A 21 -12.28 6.80 12.19
CA HIS A 21 -12.22 7.88 11.22
C HIS A 21 -10.96 8.73 11.47
N ASN A 22 -10.18 9.00 10.42
CA ASN A 22 -8.87 9.68 10.45
C ASN A 22 -7.70 8.93 11.08
N ASP A 23 -7.76 7.59 11.14
CA ASP A 23 -6.60 6.81 11.54
C ASP A 23 -5.43 6.99 10.54
N PRO A 24 -4.20 7.25 11.00
CA PRO A 24 -3.05 7.46 10.12
C PRO A 24 -2.62 6.20 9.34
N HIS A 25 -3.07 5.00 9.73
CA HIS A 25 -2.82 3.77 8.98
C HIS A 25 -3.56 3.75 7.63
N VAL A 26 -4.67 4.47 7.52
CA VAL A 26 -5.55 4.47 6.34
C VAL A 26 -5.88 5.89 5.83
N ASN A 27 -5.24 6.92 6.36
CA ASN A 27 -5.45 8.30 5.97
C ASN A 27 -4.16 9.14 6.09
N GLY A 28 -4.14 10.31 5.45
CA GLY A 28 -3.02 11.25 5.51
C GLY A 28 -1.96 11.01 4.46
N LYS A 29 -0.70 11.30 4.80
CA LYS A 29 0.47 11.05 3.96
C LYS A 29 1.28 9.91 4.62
N PRO A 30 1.92 9.03 3.82
CA PRO A 30 2.87 8.08 4.36
C PRO A 30 3.92 8.78 5.22
N ASP A 31 4.00 8.40 6.49
CA ASP A 31 4.89 8.96 7.50
C ASP A 31 5.46 7.82 8.37
N GLY A 32 5.86 8.14 9.61
CA GLY A 32 6.37 7.17 10.58
C GLY A 32 5.32 6.23 11.16
N THR A 33 4.09 6.24 10.66
CA THR A 33 3.05 5.29 11.06
C THR A 33 3.44 3.87 10.67
N SER A 34 3.19 2.93 11.56
CA SER A 34 3.42 1.51 11.32
C SER A 34 2.59 1.02 10.14
N PHE A 35 3.11 0.04 9.42
CA PHE A 35 2.47 -0.54 8.26
C PHE A 35 2.37 -2.04 8.40
N ASN A 36 1.15 -2.55 8.25
CA ASN A 36 0.88 -3.97 8.25
C ASN A 36 0.50 -4.46 6.85
N ARG A 37 1.42 -5.19 6.22
CA ARG A 37 1.19 -5.79 4.89
C ARG A 37 0.10 -6.87 4.87
N GLU A 38 -0.29 -7.43 6.01
CA GLU A 38 -1.40 -8.38 6.11
C GLU A 38 -2.76 -7.69 6.23
N GLU A 39 -2.79 -6.38 6.44
CA GLU A 39 -4.04 -5.62 6.56
C GLU A 39 -4.44 -5.03 5.21
N GLY A 40 -5.59 -5.47 4.70
CA GLY A 40 -6.08 -5.10 3.38
C GLY A 40 -6.41 -3.61 3.25
N ASN A 41 -6.90 -2.99 4.34
CA ASN A 41 -7.21 -1.56 4.34
C ASN A 41 -5.94 -0.71 4.20
N GLU A 42 -4.88 -1.06 4.94
CA GLU A 42 -3.58 -0.38 4.86
C GLU A 42 -2.92 -0.59 3.50
N MET A 43 -2.96 -1.81 2.96
CA MET A 43 -2.46 -2.12 1.62
C MET A 43 -3.15 -1.28 0.54
N VAL A 44 -4.48 -1.25 0.53
CA VAL A 44 -5.26 -0.45 -0.43
C VAL A 44 -4.96 1.03 -0.28
N TYR A 45 -4.91 1.53 0.96
CA TYR A 45 -4.56 2.91 1.23
C TYR A 45 -3.16 3.24 0.67
N LEU A 46 -2.14 2.49 1.07
CA LEU A 46 -0.75 2.77 0.71
C LEU A 46 -0.56 2.70 -0.81
N VAL A 47 -1.10 1.67 -1.47
CA VAL A 47 -1.05 1.55 -2.93
C VAL A 47 -1.68 2.78 -3.60
N ASN A 48 -2.88 3.19 -3.19
CA ASN A 48 -3.52 4.39 -3.75
C ASN A 48 -2.67 5.65 -3.51
N ARG A 49 -2.12 5.82 -2.31
CA ARG A 49 -1.25 6.97 -1.98
C ARG A 49 -0.02 7.02 -2.87
N LEU A 50 0.67 5.89 -3.06
CA LEU A 50 1.85 5.79 -3.91
C LEU A 50 1.52 6.08 -5.38
N MET A 51 0.41 5.54 -5.87
CA MET A 51 -0.02 5.80 -7.25
C MET A 51 -0.39 7.27 -7.46
N ILE A 52 -1.04 7.93 -6.49
CA ILE A 52 -1.31 9.38 -6.55
C ILE A 52 0.01 10.17 -6.53
N LEU A 53 0.93 9.81 -5.63
CA LEU A 53 2.21 10.50 -5.46
C LEU A 53 3.09 10.43 -6.73
N TRP A 54 2.99 9.35 -7.49
CA TRP A 54 3.77 9.12 -8.71
C TRP A 54 2.96 9.31 -10.01
N ASP A 55 1.74 9.86 -9.92
CA ASP A 55 0.79 10.07 -11.03
C ASP A 55 0.52 8.81 -11.89
N TYR A 56 0.48 7.64 -11.27
CA TYR A 56 0.08 6.39 -11.92
C TYR A 56 -1.44 6.26 -11.97
N ARG A 57 -2.00 5.92 -13.13
CA ARG A 57 -3.47 5.92 -13.34
C ARG A 57 -4.09 4.55 -13.59
N PHE A 58 -3.26 3.53 -13.77
CA PHE A 58 -3.72 2.18 -14.14
C PHE A 58 -3.77 1.26 -12.91
N SER A 59 -4.89 0.57 -12.71
CA SER A 59 -5.06 -0.43 -11.64
C SER A 59 -3.98 -1.52 -11.69
N ASN A 60 -3.55 -1.92 -12.90
CA ASN A 60 -2.47 -2.89 -13.09
C ASN A 60 -1.15 -2.45 -12.43
N THR A 61 -0.88 -1.15 -12.37
CA THR A 61 0.28 -0.63 -11.63
C THR A 61 0.10 -0.83 -10.12
N GLY A 62 -1.11 -0.63 -9.61
CA GLY A 62 -1.45 -0.93 -8.23
C GLY A 62 -1.23 -2.40 -7.88
N ASN A 63 -1.63 -3.33 -8.77
CA ASN A 63 -1.33 -4.76 -8.61
C ASN A 63 0.16 -5.08 -8.60
N LYS A 64 0.97 -4.41 -9.44
CA LYS A 64 2.43 -4.57 -9.43
C LYS A 64 3.01 -4.11 -8.08
N ILE A 65 2.54 -2.99 -7.55
CA ILE A 65 2.96 -2.46 -6.25
C ILE A 65 2.54 -3.40 -5.12
N GLU A 66 1.29 -3.85 -5.11
CA GLU A 66 0.76 -4.80 -4.14
C GLU A 66 1.62 -6.07 -4.09
N LYS A 67 1.86 -6.70 -5.25
CA LYS A 67 2.71 -7.90 -5.35
C LYS A 67 4.11 -7.67 -4.82
N LEU A 68 4.70 -6.51 -5.13
CA LEU A 68 6.03 -6.16 -4.67
C LEU A 68 6.07 -6.03 -3.13
N ILE A 69 5.07 -5.38 -2.53
CA ILE A 69 4.98 -5.24 -1.07
C ILE A 69 4.70 -6.58 -0.40
N HIS A 70 3.71 -7.33 -0.90
CA HIS A 70 3.28 -8.58 -0.29
C HIS A 70 4.38 -9.65 -0.32
N ASP A 71 5.02 -9.85 -1.47
CA ASP A 71 5.96 -10.97 -1.66
C ASP A 71 7.41 -10.63 -1.33
N LYS A 72 7.81 -9.36 -1.47
CA LYS A 72 9.23 -8.97 -1.47
C LYS A 72 9.58 -7.94 -0.41
N LEU A 73 8.61 -7.33 0.28
CA LEU A 73 8.93 -6.38 1.35
C LEU A 73 9.70 -7.10 2.46
N PRO A 74 10.92 -6.62 2.80
CA PRO A 74 11.68 -7.13 3.93
C PRO A 74 10.93 -6.92 5.25
N ALA A 75 11.08 -7.85 6.20
CA ALA A 75 10.37 -7.80 7.47
C ALA A 75 10.89 -6.72 8.43
N ASP A 76 12.07 -6.15 8.16
CA ASP A 76 12.66 -5.02 8.88
C ASP A 76 12.02 -3.68 8.50
N ILE A 77 11.30 -3.61 7.38
CA ILE A 77 10.62 -2.39 6.94
C ILE A 77 9.19 -2.38 7.47
N LEU A 78 8.97 -1.58 8.51
CA LEU A 78 7.72 -1.60 9.29
C LEU A 78 6.93 -0.30 9.25
N VAL A 79 7.45 0.78 8.64
CA VAL A 79 6.79 2.09 8.59
C VAL A 79 6.48 2.54 7.17
N GLN A 80 5.36 3.23 6.99
CA GLN A 80 4.83 3.59 5.67
C GLN A 80 5.83 4.39 4.83
N GLU A 81 6.56 5.33 5.43
CA GLU A 81 7.56 6.14 4.71
C GLU A 81 8.74 5.29 4.17
N GLU A 82 9.15 4.25 4.88
CA GLU A 82 10.24 3.36 4.47
C GLU A 82 9.74 2.40 3.41
N VAL A 83 8.52 1.88 3.54
CA VAL A 83 7.86 1.08 2.50
C VAL A 83 7.79 1.91 1.21
N GLN A 84 7.39 3.18 1.28
CA GLN A 84 7.39 4.07 0.13
C GLN A 84 8.77 4.17 -0.53
N LYS A 85 9.82 4.43 0.24
CA LYS A 85 11.21 4.54 -0.27
C LYS A 85 11.65 3.24 -0.92
N TRP A 86 11.38 2.11 -0.27
CA TRP A 86 11.74 0.78 -0.72
C TRP A 86 11.01 0.39 -2.00
N VAL A 87 9.68 0.60 -2.06
CA VAL A 87 8.89 0.35 -3.27
C VAL A 87 9.43 1.19 -4.42
N LYS A 88 9.72 2.48 -4.21
CA LYS A 88 10.27 3.35 -5.27
C LYS A 88 11.60 2.82 -5.83
N SER A 89 12.45 2.24 -4.98
CA SER A 89 13.74 1.69 -5.39
C SER A 89 13.63 0.32 -6.09
N ASN A 90 12.59 -0.46 -5.80
CA ASN A 90 12.43 -1.84 -6.27
C ASN A 90 11.38 -2.00 -7.37
N LEU A 91 10.50 -1.01 -7.55
CA LEU A 91 9.47 -1.01 -8.59
C LEU A 91 10.12 -0.76 -9.95
N LYS A 92 10.32 -1.85 -10.70
CA LYS A 92 10.78 -1.83 -12.09
C LYS A 92 9.59 -2.12 -13.01
N PHE A 93 9.43 -1.31 -14.07
CA PHE A 93 8.31 -1.42 -14.99
C PHE A 93 8.59 -2.30 -16.18
#